data_AF-A0A1A8JVK9-F1
#
_entry.id   AF-A0A1A8JVK9-F1
#
_cell.length_a   1.000
_cell.length_b   1.000
_cell.length_c   1.000
_cell.angle_alpha   90.00
_cell.angle_beta   90.00
_cell.angle_gamma   90.00
#
_symmetry.space_group_name_H-M   'P 1'
#
loop_
_entity.id
_entity.type
_entity.pdbx_description
1 polymer ?
#
loop_
_entity_poly.entity_id
_entity_poly.type
_entity_poly.pdbx_seq_one_letter_code
_entity_poly.pdbx_strand_id
1 'polypeptide(L)'
;MSELQTANEAKQLELENMRKALEEAAANAADEEQKRLQTHAELQDRYKMELEREKLVRQEMEEQVAQKSTELEQYLQRVKELEDMYHRLEDALEEERRARQDEETVRKLQARLLEQEAIKRAELEQIHLRQQRAISETEAEKQELEKERLAKESALQGAMKQLEVLEVERRGALEQYQMVMKKLENAANNTQTWKHKVAQHEGLLRLIQPGSKGPLKISNWGPAAFSEAELSLREKQWQEMKNQAAQAQ
;
A
#
# COMPACT_ATOMS: atom_id res chain seq x y z
N MET A 1 -3.72 -80.86 163.48
CA MET A 1 -2.48 -80.29 162.90
C MET A 1 -2.21 -80.80 161.49
N SER A 2 -2.42 -82.08 161.19
CA SER A 2 -2.23 -82.66 159.83
C SER A 2 -3.20 -82.13 158.76
N GLU A 3 -4.49 -81.98 159.08
CA GLU A 3 -5.51 -81.52 158.11
C GLU A 3 -5.36 -80.04 157.68
N LEU A 4 -4.75 -79.21 158.54
CA LEU A 4 -4.42 -77.83 158.19
C LEU A 4 -3.21 -77.74 157.25
N GLN A 5 -2.31 -78.73 157.28
CA GLN A 5 -1.16 -78.79 156.38
C GLN A 5 -1.60 -79.22 154.98
N THR A 6 -2.44 -80.25 154.87
CA THR A 6 -2.98 -80.71 153.57
C THR A 6 -3.90 -79.68 152.92
N ALA A 7 -4.71 -78.95 153.68
CA ALA A 7 -5.52 -77.85 153.17
C ALA A 7 -4.68 -76.65 152.70
N ASN A 8 -3.54 -76.40 153.35
CA ASN A 8 -2.62 -75.33 152.96
C ASN A 8 -1.79 -75.71 151.73
N GLU A 9 -1.36 -76.97 151.62
CA GLU A 9 -0.70 -77.53 150.44
C GLU A 9 -1.63 -77.55 149.21
N ALA A 10 -2.89 -77.95 149.38
CA ALA A 10 -3.90 -77.88 148.32
C ALA A 10 -4.15 -76.43 147.85
N LYS A 11 -4.19 -75.47 148.79
CA LYS A 11 -4.34 -74.04 148.47
C LYS A 11 -3.10 -73.46 147.81
N GLN A 12 -1.90 -73.93 148.16
CA GLN A 12 -0.66 -73.57 147.47
C GLN A 12 -0.63 -74.11 146.05
N LEU A 13 -1.05 -75.36 145.82
CA LEU A 13 -1.20 -75.94 144.49
C LEU A 13 -2.23 -75.18 143.64
N GLU A 14 -3.36 -74.77 144.21
CA GLU A 14 -4.34 -73.91 143.53
C GLU A 14 -3.76 -72.55 143.15
N LEU A 15 -2.99 -71.92 144.06
CA LEU A 15 -2.32 -70.64 143.78
C LEU A 15 -1.22 -70.77 142.72
N GLU A 16 -0.48 -71.88 142.71
CA GLU A 16 0.51 -72.17 141.67
C GLU A 16 -0.15 -72.44 140.31
N ASN A 17 -1.26 -73.18 140.29
CA ASN A 17 -2.03 -73.40 139.06
C ASN A 17 -2.64 -72.10 138.54
N MET A 18 -3.16 -71.24 139.43
CA MET A 18 -3.65 -69.91 139.06
C MET A 18 -2.52 -68.99 138.56
N ARG A 19 -1.32 -69.05 139.16
CA ARG A 19 -0.15 -68.31 138.66
C ARG A 19 0.25 -68.79 137.27
N LYS A 20 0.36 -70.11 137.05
CA LYS A 20 0.67 -70.69 135.75
C LYS A 20 -0.38 -70.32 134.71
N ALA A 21 -1.67 -70.39 135.06
CA ALA A 21 -2.76 -69.99 134.16
C ALA A 21 -2.72 -68.48 133.81
N LEU A 22 -2.36 -67.61 134.76
CA LEU A 22 -2.17 -66.18 134.50
C LEU A 22 -0.94 -65.90 133.65
N GLU A 23 0.15 -66.63 133.88
CA GLU A 23 1.40 -66.51 133.14
C GLU A 23 1.22 -67.02 131.69
N GLU A 24 0.51 -68.14 131.50
CA GLU A 24 0.08 -68.65 130.20
C GLU A 24 -0.90 -67.69 129.50
N ALA A 25 -1.88 -67.11 130.21
CA ALA A 25 -2.79 -66.13 129.65
C ALA A 25 -2.06 -64.84 129.23
N ALA A 26 -1.08 -64.39 130.02
CA ALA A 26 -0.25 -63.23 129.68
C ALA A 26 0.66 -63.52 128.48
N ALA A 27 1.26 -64.72 128.40
CA ALA A 27 2.05 -65.14 127.25
C ALA A 27 1.20 -65.22 125.97
N ASN A 28 0.01 -65.83 126.06
CA ASN A 28 -0.93 -65.91 124.94
C ASN A 28 -1.40 -64.51 124.48
N ALA A 29 -1.67 -63.60 125.43
CA ALA A 29 -2.04 -62.22 125.10
C ALA A 29 -0.90 -61.46 124.41
N ALA A 30 0.34 -61.63 124.87
CA ALA A 30 1.52 -61.03 124.24
C ALA A 30 1.76 -61.58 122.82
N ASP A 31 1.60 -62.89 122.63
CA ASP A 31 1.71 -63.55 121.32
C ASP A 31 0.61 -63.10 120.35
N GLU A 32 -0.63 -62.92 120.83
CA GLU A 32 -1.73 -62.37 120.04
C GLU A 32 -1.47 -60.91 119.64
N GLU A 33 -0.96 -60.09 120.55
CA GLU A 33 -0.61 -58.70 120.27
C GLU A 33 0.52 -58.60 119.25
N GLN A 34 1.55 -59.44 119.37
CA GLN A 34 2.61 -59.56 118.37
C GLN A 34 2.06 -59.95 116.99
N LYS A 35 1.17 -60.95 116.91
CA LYS A 35 0.52 -61.35 115.64
C LYS A 35 -0.32 -60.22 115.03
N ARG A 36 -1.02 -59.43 115.86
CA ARG A 36 -1.78 -58.25 115.38
C ARG A 36 -0.86 -57.19 114.81
N LEU A 37 0.25 -56.90 115.49
CA LEU A 37 1.23 -55.93 115.02
C LEU A 37 1.92 -56.40 113.74
N GLN A 38 2.28 -57.69 113.65
CA GLN A 38 2.85 -58.29 112.44
C GLN A 38 1.89 -58.21 111.26
N THR A 39 0.62 -58.58 111.43
CA THR A 39 -0.38 -58.49 110.36
C THR A 39 -0.64 -57.04 109.93
N HIS A 40 -0.69 -56.09 110.87
CA HIS A 40 -0.79 -54.67 110.55
C HIS A 40 0.43 -54.13 109.81
N ALA A 41 1.64 -54.51 110.21
CA ALA A 41 2.87 -54.12 109.54
C ALA A 41 2.94 -54.68 108.11
N GLU A 42 2.64 -55.97 107.95
CA GLU A 42 2.58 -56.61 106.62
C GLU A 42 1.55 -55.94 105.70
N LEU A 43 0.38 -55.59 106.22
CA LEU A 43 -0.65 -54.90 105.45
C LEU A 43 -0.19 -53.50 105.02
N GLN A 44 0.43 -52.74 105.93
CA GLN A 44 1.02 -51.44 105.60
C GLN A 44 2.10 -51.55 104.53
N ASP A 45 2.97 -52.54 104.65
CA ASP A 45 4.06 -52.71 103.68
C ASP A 45 3.54 -53.13 102.31
N ARG A 46 2.50 -53.97 102.25
CA ARG A 46 1.79 -54.28 100.98
C ARG A 46 1.20 -53.02 100.36
N TYR A 47 0.52 -52.17 101.13
CA TYR A 47 -0.04 -50.92 100.61
C TYR A 47 1.03 -49.95 100.11
N LYS A 48 2.16 -49.84 100.80
CA LYS A 48 3.29 -49.02 100.33
C LYS A 48 3.82 -49.55 98.99
N MET A 49 4.02 -50.86 98.88
CA MET A 49 4.49 -51.47 97.64
C MET A 49 3.51 -51.29 96.48
N GLU A 50 2.21 -51.44 96.72
CA GLU A 50 1.17 -51.21 95.70
C GLU A 50 1.13 -49.75 95.26
N LEU A 51 1.23 -48.80 96.20
CA LEU A 51 1.28 -47.38 95.90
C LEU A 51 2.53 -47.02 95.09
N GLU A 52 3.68 -47.60 95.40
CA GLU A 52 4.92 -47.40 94.63
C GLU A 52 4.79 -47.97 93.21
N ARG A 53 4.19 -49.15 93.06
CA ARG A 53 3.92 -49.73 91.73
C ARG A 53 2.99 -48.85 90.91
N GLU A 54 1.91 -48.36 91.50
CA GLU A 54 0.97 -47.47 90.81
C GLU A 54 1.65 -46.15 90.38
N LYS A 55 2.51 -45.59 91.25
CA LYS A 55 3.32 -44.41 90.92
C LYS A 55 4.23 -44.66 89.72
N LEU A 56 4.91 -45.81 89.69
CA LEU A 56 5.78 -46.18 88.56
C LEU A 56 4.99 -46.34 87.27
N VAL A 57 3.88 -47.08 87.29
CA VAL A 57 3.00 -47.25 86.11
C VAL A 57 2.46 -45.90 85.62
N ARG A 58 2.10 -45.01 86.54
CA ARG A 58 1.63 -43.66 86.20
C ARG A 58 2.75 -42.83 85.56
N GLN A 59 3.97 -42.88 86.08
CA GLN A 59 5.13 -42.20 85.48
C GLN A 59 5.40 -42.71 84.06
N GLU A 60 5.43 -44.04 83.86
CA GLU A 60 5.60 -44.63 82.52
C GLU A 60 4.49 -44.22 81.56
N MET A 61 3.24 -44.15 82.03
CA MET A 61 2.11 -43.70 81.22
C MET A 61 2.23 -42.21 80.86
N GLU A 62 2.61 -41.37 81.81
CA GLU A 62 2.83 -39.93 81.58
C GLU A 62 3.96 -39.70 80.56
N GLU A 63 5.05 -40.48 80.64
CA GLU A 63 6.14 -40.45 79.67
C GLU A 63 5.69 -40.87 78.27
N GLN A 64 4.93 -41.96 78.15
CA GLN A 64 4.39 -42.40 76.85
C GLN A 64 3.42 -41.39 76.24
N VAL A 65 2.59 -40.75 77.06
CA VAL A 65 1.67 -39.70 76.61
C VAL A 65 2.46 -38.49 76.12
N ALA A 66 3.51 -38.09 76.83
CA ALA A 66 4.38 -36.99 76.42
C ALA A 66 5.12 -37.29 75.09
N GLN A 67 5.62 -38.52 74.92
CA GLN A 67 6.25 -38.94 73.66
C GLN A 67 5.24 -38.84 72.50
N LYS A 68 4.07 -39.45 72.65
CA LYS A 68 3.01 -39.41 71.63
C LYS A 68 2.52 -38.00 71.33
N SER A 69 2.45 -37.11 72.32
CA SER A 69 2.07 -35.72 72.07
C SER A 69 3.12 -34.98 71.25
N THR A 70 4.42 -35.19 71.53
CA THR A 70 5.49 -34.58 70.71
C THR A 70 5.52 -35.10 69.28
N GLU A 71 5.29 -36.40 69.07
CA GLU A 71 5.17 -36.98 67.73
C GLU A 71 3.98 -36.39 66.97
N LEU A 72 2.81 -36.27 67.62
CA LEU A 72 1.63 -35.66 67.04
C LEU A 72 1.88 -34.20 66.65
N GLU A 73 2.58 -33.43 67.48
CA GLU A 73 2.96 -32.04 67.14
C GLU A 73 3.85 -31.98 65.90
N GLN A 74 4.82 -32.89 65.76
CA GLN A 74 5.67 -32.98 64.58
C GLN A 74 4.86 -33.35 63.33
N TYR A 75 3.93 -34.29 63.44
CA TYR A 75 3.03 -34.64 62.32
C TYR A 75 2.15 -33.45 61.91
N LEU A 76 1.61 -32.70 62.87
CA LEU A 76 0.81 -31.51 62.59
C LEU A 76 1.65 -30.41 61.92
N GLN A 77 2.89 -30.20 62.35
CA GLN A 77 3.81 -29.28 61.67
C GLN A 77 4.08 -29.74 60.23
N ARG A 78 4.35 -31.03 60.03
CA ARG A 78 4.61 -31.58 58.71
C ARG A 78 3.42 -31.45 57.77
N VAL A 79 2.20 -31.64 58.27
CA VAL A 79 0.98 -31.44 57.48
C VAL A 79 0.85 -29.98 57.05
N LYS A 80 1.07 -29.02 57.96
CA LYS A 80 1.04 -27.58 57.62
C LYS A 80 2.08 -27.21 56.56
N GLU A 81 3.30 -27.73 56.68
CA GLU A 81 4.34 -27.51 55.66
C GLU A 81 3.91 -28.04 54.28
N LEU A 82 3.25 -29.20 54.24
CA LEU A 82 2.75 -29.77 53.00
C LEU A 82 1.60 -28.92 52.43
N GLU A 83 0.67 -28.48 53.26
CA GLU A 83 -0.42 -27.57 52.86
C GLU A 83 0.12 -26.25 52.29
N ASP A 84 1.10 -25.63 52.96
CA ASP A 84 1.76 -24.42 52.47
C ASP A 84 2.45 -24.65 51.12
N MET A 85 3.08 -25.82 50.94
CA MET A 85 3.70 -26.19 49.67
C MET A 85 2.66 -26.44 48.57
N TYR A 86 1.51 -27.04 48.90
CA TYR A 86 0.40 -27.20 47.96
C TYR A 86 -0.13 -25.86 47.49
N HIS A 87 -0.40 -24.92 48.39
CA HIS A 87 -0.86 -23.59 48.02
C HIS A 87 0.14 -22.83 47.14
N ARG A 88 1.44 -22.90 47.44
CA ARG A 88 2.47 -22.30 46.58
C ARG A 88 2.52 -22.92 45.19
N LEU A 89 2.29 -24.23 45.08
CA LEU A 89 2.23 -24.92 43.79
C LEU A 89 0.97 -24.53 43.01
N GLU A 90 -0.17 -24.37 43.69
CA GLU A 90 -1.41 -23.87 43.09
C GLU A 90 -1.23 -22.45 42.56
N ASP A 91 -0.66 -21.54 43.37
CA ASP A 91 -0.37 -20.16 42.98
C ASP A 91 0.57 -20.11 41.76
N ALA A 92 1.66 -20.88 41.79
CA ALA A 92 2.61 -20.96 40.67
C ALA A 92 1.95 -21.52 39.39
N LEU A 93 1.03 -22.47 39.52
CA LEU A 93 0.27 -23.00 38.38
C LEU A 93 -0.69 -21.95 37.81
N GLU A 94 -1.33 -21.14 38.65
CA GLU A 94 -2.17 -20.03 38.19
C GLU A 94 -1.36 -18.95 37.49
N GLU A 95 -0.19 -18.60 38.02
CA GLU A 95 0.73 -17.65 37.38
C GLU A 95 1.18 -18.16 36.01
N GLU A 96 1.51 -19.45 35.89
CA GLU A 96 1.88 -20.06 34.61
C GLU A 96 0.75 -20.00 33.58
N ARG A 97 -0.49 -20.28 34.01
CA ARG A 97 -1.68 -20.15 33.15
C ARG A 97 -1.89 -18.73 32.68
N ARG A 98 -1.74 -17.73 33.57
CA ARG A 98 -1.86 -16.31 33.22
C ARG A 98 -0.75 -15.89 32.24
N ALA A 99 0.50 -16.28 32.51
CA ALA A 99 1.63 -16.00 31.62
C ALA A 99 1.41 -16.61 30.22
N ARG A 100 0.89 -17.85 30.12
CA ARG A 100 0.55 -18.46 28.83
C ARG A 100 -0.54 -17.70 28.08
N GLN A 101 -1.57 -17.25 28.78
CA GLN A 101 -2.65 -16.45 28.18
C GLN A 101 -2.09 -15.13 27.64
N ASP A 102 -1.27 -14.44 28.43
CA ASP A 102 -0.61 -13.20 28.02
C ASP A 102 0.27 -13.42 26.79
N GLU A 103 1.10 -14.47 26.77
CA GLU A 103 1.87 -14.85 25.59
C GLU A 103 1.00 -15.11 24.36
N GLU A 104 -0.13 -15.81 24.53
CA GLU A 104 -1.04 -16.08 23.42
C GLU A 104 -1.69 -14.79 22.89
N THR A 105 -2.04 -13.86 23.77
CA THR A 105 -2.55 -12.54 23.35
C THR A 105 -1.49 -11.76 22.57
N VAL A 106 -0.24 -11.76 23.03
CA VAL A 106 0.88 -11.11 22.33
C VAL A 106 1.11 -11.76 20.97
N ARG A 107 1.12 -13.09 20.89
CA ARG A 107 1.24 -13.83 19.60
C ARG A 107 0.11 -13.45 18.64
N LYS A 108 -1.14 -13.38 19.11
CA LYS A 108 -2.29 -12.96 18.29
C LYS A 108 -2.15 -11.51 17.80
N LEU A 109 -1.70 -10.60 18.66
CA LEU A 109 -1.47 -9.20 18.28
C LEU A 109 -0.34 -9.08 17.25
N GLN A 110 0.75 -9.82 17.43
CA GLN A 110 1.86 -9.87 16.47
C GLN A 110 1.40 -10.42 15.11
N ALA A 111 0.61 -11.49 15.08
CA ALA A 111 0.06 -12.04 13.85
C ALA A 111 -0.84 -11.03 13.11
N ARG A 112 -1.72 -10.33 13.83
CA ARG A 112 -2.55 -9.26 13.26
C ARG A 112 -1.72 -8.10 12.70
N LEU A 113 -0.64 -7.71 13.40
CA LEU A 113 0.25 -6.66 12.92
C LEU A 113 0.95 -7.08 11.62
N LEU A 114 1.46 -8.31 11.56
CA LEU A 114 2.10 -8.85 10.34
C LEU A 114 1.12 -8.92 9.17
N GLU A 115 -0.14 -9.31 9.41
CA GLU A 115 -1.18 -9.30 8.40
C GLU A 115 -1.46 -7.88 7.88
N GLN A 116 -1.59 -6.90 8.79
CA GLN A 116 -1.75 -5.50 8.40
C GLN A 116 -0.56 -4.96 7.62
N GLU A 117 0.67 -5.32 8.00
CA GLU A 117 1.87 -4.95 7.23
C GLU A 117 1.87 -5.58 5.84
N ALA A 118 1.48 -6.85 5.71
CA ALA A 118 1.41 -7.53 4.42
C ALA A 118 0.39 -6.86 3.49
N ILE A 119 -0.80 -6.51 4.01
CA ILE A 119 -1.82 -5.79 3.26
C ILE A 119 -1.30 -4.43 2.80
N LYS A 120 -0.72 -3.63 3.70
CA LYS A 120 -0.15 -2.32 3.36
C LYS A 120 0.98 -2.40 2.34
N ARG A 121 1.85 -3.42 2.43
CA ARG A 121 2.90 -3.67 1.43
C ARG A 121 2.30 -3.97 0.07
N ALA A 122 1.29 -4.83 -0.01
CA ALA A 122 0.59 -5.13 -1.26
C ALA A 122 -0.10 -3.89 -1.86
N GLU A 123 -0.73 -3.05 -1.03
CA GLU A 123 -1.32 -1.78 -1.47
C GLU A 123 -0.26 -0.83 -2.04
N LEU A 124 0.87 -0.67 -1.36
CA LEU A 124 1.98 0.15 -1.81
C LEU A 124 2.59 -0.36 -3.12
N GLU A 125 2.75 -1.67 -3.28
CA GLU A 125 3.21 -2.28 -4.53
C GLU A 125 2.23 -2.02 -5.68
N GLN A 126 0.93 -2.14 -5.45
CA GLN A 126 -0.08 -1.81 -6.46
C GLN A 126 -0.02 -0.33 -6.87
N ILE A 127 0.13 0.57 -5.90
CA ILE A 127 0.25 2.01 -6.18
C ILE A 127 1.53 2.29 -6.97
N HIS A 128 2.66 1.69 -6.57
CA HIS A 128 3.93 1.85 -7.28
C HIS A 128 3.82 1.37 -8.73
N LEU A 129 3.21 0.21 -8.99
CA LEU A 129 2.98 -0.29 -10.34
C LEU A 129 2.07 0.64 -11.16
N ARG A 130 1.02 1.21 -10.55
CA ARG A 130 0.15 2.19 -11.23
C ARG A 130 0.92 3.47 -11.57
N GLN A 131 1.73 3.97 -10.64
CA GLN A 131 2.58 5.14 -10.87
C GLN A 131 3.59 4.89 -11.98
N GLN A 132 4.24 3.73 -11.99
CA GLN A 132 5.21 3.36 -13.02
C GLN A 132 4.57 3.33 -14.42
N ARG A 133 3.35 2.78 -14.53
CA ARG A 133 2.58 2.79 -15.79
C ARG A 133 2.23 4.21 -16.22
N ALA A 134 1.68 5.01 -15.32
CA ALA A 134 1.32 6.40 -15.62
C ALA A 134 2.54 7.22 -16.07
N ILE A 135 3.69 7.05 -15.41
CA ILE A 135 4.95 7.70 -15.84
C ILE A 135 5.32 7.26 -17.25
N SER A 136 5.32 5.95 -17.53
CA SER A 136 5.66 5.44 -18.87
C SER A 136 4.72 5.94 -19.98
N GLU A 137 3.42 6.07 -19.69
CA GLU A 137 2.43 6.61 -20.61
C GLU A 137 2.68 8.10 -20.85
N THR A 138 2.89 8.90 -19.79
CA THR A 138 3.19 10.33 -19.92
C THR A 138 4.52 10.60 -20.64
N GLU A 139 5.53 9.75 -20.45
CA GLU A 139 6.79 9.84 -21.18
C GLU A 139 6.61 9.55 -22.67
N ALA A 140 5.80 8.56 -23.02
CA ALA A 140 5.47 8.25 -24.41
C ALA A 140 4.69 9.40 -25.08
N GLU A 141 3.64 9.92 -24.42
CA GLU A 141 2.87 11.07 -24.91
C GLU A 141 3.76 12.30 -25.10
N LYS A 142 4.67 12.57 -24.16
CA LYS A 142 5.63 13.68 -24.28
C LYS A 142 6.53 13.53 -25.50
N GLN A 143 7.03 12.32 -25.77
CA GLN A 143 7.85 12.06 -26.97
C GLN A 143 7.05 12.26 -28.27
N GLU A 144 5.76 11.89 -28.29
CA GLU A 144 4.89 12.14 -29.45
C GLU A 144 4.65 13.63 -29.66
N LEU A 145 4.35 14.38 -28.59
CA LEU A 145 4.19 15.83 -28.65
C LEU A 145 5.49 16.53 -29.09
N GLU A 146 6.66 16.07 -28.66
CA GLU A 146 7.94 16.59 -29.11
C GLU A 146 8.15 16.35 -30.61
N LYS A 147 7.82 15.16 -31.13
CA LYS A 147 7.88 14.86 -32.57
C LYS A 147 6.93 15.75 -33.36
N GLU A 148 5.70 15.93 -32.89
CA GLU A 148 4.74 16.85 -33.53
C GLU A 148 5.23 18.29 -33.53
N ARG A 149 5.83 18.75 -32.42
CA ARG A 149 6.38 20.10 -32.31
C ARG A 149 7.48 20.32 -33.34
N LEU A 150 8.41 19.37 -33.47
CA LEU A 150 9.49 19.41 -34.47
C LEU A 150 8.95 19.38 -35.89
N ALA A 151 7.92 18.56 -36.18
CA ALA A 151 7.27 18.53 -37.48
C ALA A 151 6.63 19.89 -37.82
N LYS A 152 5.88 20.48 -36.87
CA LYS A 152 5.27 21.81 -37.02
C LYS A 152 6.32 22.91 -37.20
N GLU A 153 7.41 22.87 -36.43
CA GLU A 153 8.54 23.80 -36.57
C GLU A 153 9.20 23.69 -37.96
N SER A 154 9.44 22.47 -38.46
CA SER A 154 10.02 22.27 -39.80
C SER A 154 9.09 22.74 -40.92
N ALA A 155 7.77 22.49 -40.79
CA ALA A 155 6.77 22.96 -41.73
C ALA A 155 6.69 24.50 -41.73
N LEU A 156 6.75 25.12 -40.56
CA LEU A 156 6.77 26.57 -40.41
C LEU A 156 8.03 27.19 -41.03
N GLN A 157 9.21 26.61 -40.79
CA GLN A 157 10.45 27.04 -41.45
C GLN A 157 10.35 26.91 -42.98
N GLY A 158 9.73 25.84 -43.48
CA GLY A 158 9.45 25.66 -44.90
C GLY A 158 8.56 26.76 -45.47
N ALA A 159 7.46 27.08 -44.77
CA ALA A 159 6.54 28.15 -45.16
C ALA A 159 7.20 29.54 -45.11
N MET A 160 8.05 29.81 -44.13
CA MET A 160 8.83 31.05 -44.04
C MET A 160 9.76 31.21 -45.26
N LYS A 161 10.48 30.15 -45.65
CA LYS A 161 11.33 30.17 -46.85
C LYS A 161 10.52 30.40 -48.12
N GLN A 162 9.35 29.78 -48.24
CA GLN A 162 8.45 30.02 -49.38
C GLN A 162 7.98 31.47 -49.42
N LEU A 163 7.66 32.05 -48.27
CA LEU A 163 7.27 33.46 -48.16
C LEU A 163 8.42 34.40 -48.57
N GLU A 164 9.65 34.13 -48.13
CA GLU A 164 10.84 34.88 -48.55
C GLU A 164 11.03 34.85 -50.07
N VAL A 165 10.86 33.68 -50.71
CA VAL A 165 10.93 33.55 -52.18
C VAL A 165 9.83 34.39 -52.84
N LEU A 166 8.59 34.28 -52.39
CA LEU A 166 7.47 35.06 -52.93
C LEU A 166 7.67 36.58 -52.74
N GLU A 167 8.29 37.02 -51.65
CA GLU A 167 8.64 38.43 -51.44
C GLU A 167 9.70 38.93 -52.42
N VAL A 168 10.69 38.10 -52.75
CA VAL A 168 11.71 38.43 -53.77
C VAL A 168 11.08 38.46 -55.15
N GLU A 169 10.27 37.48 -55.50
CA GLU A 169 9.52 37.44 -56.77
C GLU A 169 8.60 38.66 -56.91
N ARG A 170 7.87 39.01 -55.84
CA ARG A 170 7.04 40.22 -55.80
C ARG A 170 7.86 41.48 -56.03
N ARG A 171 9.01 41.62 -55.37
CA ARG A 171 9.92 42.76 -55.58
C ARG A 171 10.40 42.83 -57.02
N GLY A 172 10.84 41.72 -57.60
CA GLY A 172 11.25 41.64 -59.00
C GLY A 172 10.13 41.98 -59.97
N ALA A 173 8.91 41.49 -59.73
CA ALA A 173 7.73 41.83 -60.53
C ALA A 173 7.39 43.33 -60.47
N LEU A 174 7.52 43.96 -59.30
CA LEU A 174 7.32 45.40 -59.13
C LEU A 174 8.37 46.22 -59.90
N GLU A 175 9.64 45.82 -59.88
CA GLU A 175 10.71 46.47 -60.66
C GLU A 175 10.46 46.36 -62.17
N GLN A 176 10.08 45.17 -62.64
CA GLN A 176 9.70 44.95 -64.04
C GLN A 176 8.51 45.82 -64.44
N TYR A 177 7.47 45.89 -63.59
CA TYR A 177 6.31 46.75 -63.82
C TYR A 177 6.70 48.22 -63.92
N GLN A 178 7.55 48.73 -63.02
CA GLN A 178 8.07 50.09 -63.08
C GLN A 178 8.88 50.36 -64.35
N MET A 179 9.68 49.39 -64.81
CA MET A 179 10.43 49.51 -66.06
C MET A 179 9.49 49.60 -67.27
N VAL A 180 8.44 48.77 -67.31
CA VAL A 180 7.42 48.81 -68.37
C VAL A 180 6.69 50.15 -68.33
N MET A 181 6.30 50.64 -67.14
CA MET A 181 5.69 51.96 -67.00
C MET A 181 6.58 53.08 -67.54
N LYS A 182 7.88 53.11 -67.17
CA LYS A 182 8.84 54.09 -67.72
C LYS A 182 8.99 53.99 -69.23
N LYS A 183 9.05 52.77 -69.78
CA LYS A 183 9.08 52.56 -71.25
C LYS A 183 7.81 53.09 -71.91
N LEU A 184 6.65 52.89 -71.29
CA LEU A 184 5.36 53.35 -71.77
C LEU A 184 5.23 54.88 -71.67
N GLU A 185 5.70 55.48 -70.58
CA GLU A 185 5.84 56.95 -70.43
C GLU A 185 6.79 57.53 -71.49
N ASN A 186 7.95 56.91 -71.72
CA ASN A 186 8.87 57.34 -72.77
C ASN A 186 8.25 57.20 -74.17
N ALA A 187 7.51 56.12 -74.44
CA ALA A 187 6.78 55.96 -75.69
C ALA A 187 5.66 57.02 -75.85
N ALA A 188 4.94 57.33 -74.77
CA ALA A 188 3.92 58.38 -74.75
C ALA A 188 4.56 59.77 -74.98
N ASN A 189 5.66 60.09 -74.31
CA ASN A 189 6.40 61.33 -74.50
C ASN A 189 6.99 61.43 -75.91
N ASN A 190 7.54 60.32 -76.44
CA ASN A 190 8.03 60.26 -77.82
C ASN A 190 6.89 60.48 -78.82
N THR A 191 5.75 59.82 -78.65
CA THR A 191 4.58 60.05 -79.53
C THR A 191 4.04 61.47 -79.42
N GLN A 192 4.01 62.09 -78.24
CA GLN A 192 3.69 63.51 -78.09
C GLN A 192 4.72 64.41 -78.79
N THR A 193 6.01 64.10 -78.66
CA THR A 193 7.10 64.85 -79.32
C THR A 193 7.03 64.72 -80.83
N TRP A 194 6.82 63.50 -81.34
CA TRP A 194 6.58 63.25 -82.77
C TRP A 194 5.31 63.93 -83.25
N LYS A 195 4.22 63.89 -82.49
CA LYS A 195 2.99 64.63 -82.79
C LYS A 195 3.26 66.13 -82.88
N HIS A 196 4.05 66.69 -81.96
CA HIS A 196 4.42 68.11 -82.00
C HIS A 196 5.34 68.45 -83.19
N LYS A 197 6.35 67.62 -83.48
CA LYS A 197 7.24 67.81 -84.65
C LYS A 197 6.49 67.66 -85.97
N VAL A 198 5.60 66.67 -86.06
CA VAL A 198 4.70 66.51 -87.21
C VAL A 198 3.79 67.72 -87.32
N ALA A 199 3.17 68.22 -86.24
CA ALA A 199 2.40 69.47 -86.27
C ALA A 199 3.23 70.70 -86.74
N GLN A 200 4.54 70.76 -86.42
CA GLN A 200 5.44 71.80 -86.95
C GLN A 200 5.71 71.65 -88.46
N HIS A 201 5.77 70.41 -88.96
CA HIS A 201 6.00 70.10 -90.37
C HIS A 201 4.72 69.93 -91.20
N GLU A 202 3.54 69.85 -90.58
CA GLU A 202 2.23 69.90 -91.23
C GLU A 202 2.03 71.23 -91.97
N GLY A 203 2.71 72.31 -91.54
CA GLY A 203 2.80 73.56 -92.29
C GLY A 203 3.61 73.48 -93.60
N LEU A 204 4.39 72.42 -93.82
CA LEU A 204 5.23 72.20 -95.02
C LEU A 204 4.69 71.10 -95.95
N LEU A 205 3.72 70.29 -95.49
CA LEU A 205 3.09 69.25 -96.29
C LEU A 205 1.91 69.81 -97.10
N ARG A 206 2.20 70.36 -98.30
CA ARG A 206 1.17 70.50 -99.33
C ARG A 206 0.76 69.11 -99.81
N LEU A 207 -0.49 68.71 -99.55
CA LEU A 207 -1.14 67.63 -100.28
C LEU A 207 -1.13 67.97 -101.79
N ILE A 208 -0.40 67.20 -102.59
CA ILE A 208 -0.48 67.28 -104.05
C ILE A 208 -1.87 66.78 -104.46
N GLN A 209 -2.73 67.68 -104.94
CA GLN A 209 -4.01 67.26 -105.52
C GLN A 209 -3.81 66.62 -106.91
N PRO A 210 -4.40 65.45 -107.20
CA PRO A 210 -4.41 64.86 -108.53
C PRO A 210 -5.21 65.73 -109.52
N GLY A 211 -4.58 66.15 -110.62
CA GLY A 211 -5.22 66.92 -111.70
C GLY A 211 -6.30 66.12 -112.44
N SER A 212 -7.38 66.81 -112.84
CA SER A 212 -8.57 66.22 -113.46
C SER A 212 -8.27 65.56 -114.82
N LYS A 213 -8.44 64.24 -114.92
CA LYS A 213 -8.53 63.52 -116.20
C LYS A 213 -10.00 63.29 -116.52
N GLY A 214 -10.46 63.83 -117.66
CA GLY A 214 -11.83 63.68 -118.15
C GLY A 214 -12.21 62.23 -118.50
N PRO A 215 -13.51 61.94 -118.71
CA PRO A 215 -14.04 60.57 -118.74
C PRO A 215 -13.58 59.80 -119.99
N LEU A 216 -12.78 58.75 -119.77
CA LEU A 216 -12.43 57.75 -120.79
C LEU A 216 -13.56 56.70 -120.87
N LYS A 217 -14.21 56.57 -122.03
CA LYS A 217 -15.12 55.44 -122.31
C LYS A 217 -14.27 54.18 -122.56
N ILE A 218 -14.50 53.14 -121.77
CA ILE A 218 -13.84 51.84 -121.85
C ILE A 218 -14.77 50.88 -122.61
N SER A 219 -14.31 50.30 -123.72
CA SER A 219 -14.94 49.15 -124.37
C SER A 219 -14.11 47.89 -124.14
N ASN A 220 -14.70 46.72 -124.40
CA ASN A 220 -14.22 45.38 -124.01
C ASN A 220 -12.85 44.96 -124.60
N TRP A 221 -12.19 45.83 -125.37
CA TRP A 221 -10.88 45.63 -125.99
C TRP A 221 -9.82 46.67 -125.55
N GLY A 222 -10.15 47.50 -124.56
CA GLY A 222 -9.24 48.47 -123.96
C GLY A 222 -9.39 49.91 -124.50
N PRO A 223 -8.86 50.92 -123.77
CA PRO A 223 -9.04 52.33 -124.11
C PRO A 223 -8.32 52.70 -125.42
N ALA A 224 -9.02 53.36 -126.34
CA ALA A 224 -8.49 53.98 -127.57
C ALA A 224 -8.03 53.05 -128.72
N ALA A 225 -8.68 51.90 -128.94
CA ALA A 225 -8.33 51.03 -130.07
C ALA A 225 -8.87 51.48 -131.44
N PHE A 226 -10.00 52.22 -131.53
CA PHE A 226 -10.54 52.73 -132.80
C PHE A 226 -11.29 54.06 -132.62
N SER A 227 -11.13 54.99 -133.55
CA SER A 227 -11.96 56.18 -133.71
C SER A 227 -13.35 55.83 -134.26
N GLU A 228 -14.40 56.57 -133.92
CA GLU A 228 -15.78 56.38 -134.45
C GLU A 228 -15.81 56.41 -136.00
N ALA A 229 -14.90 57.17 -136.61
CA ALA A 229 -14.70 57.20 -138.05
C ALA A 229 -14.04 55.93 -138.62
N GLU A 230 -13.17 55.26 -137.86
CA GLU A 230 -12.53 54.01 -138.29
C GLU A 230 -13.46 52.81 -138.14
N LEU A 231 -14.31 52.81 -137.10
CA LEU A 231 -15.29 51.74 -136.85
C LEU A 231 -16.36 51.70 -137.96
N SER A 232 -16.86 52.86 -138.37
CA SER A 232 -17.78 52.99 -139.51
C SER A 232 -17.15 52.61 -140.86
N LEU A 233 -15.86 52.83 -141.04
CA LEU A 233 -15.13 52.42 -142.25
C LEU A 233 -14.95 50.90 -142.31
N ARG A 234 -14.71 50.28 -141.16
CA ARG A 234 -14.59 48.82 -141.03
C ARG A 234 -15.93 48.10 -141.14
N GLU A 235 -17.02 48.68 -140.63
CA GLU A 235 -18.37 48.18 -140.88
C GLU A 235 -18.74 48.23 -142.37
N LYS A 236 -18.38 49.31 -143.07
CA LYS A 236 -18.56 49.40 -144.53
C LYS A 236 -17.75 48.35 -145.28
N GLN A 237 -16.47 48.18 -144.94
CA GLN A 237 -15.62 47.12 -145.53
C GLN A 237 -16.15 45.71 -145.23
N TRP A 238 -16.67 45.47 -144.03
CA TRP A 238 -17.28 44.19 -143.67
C TRP A 238 -18.59 43.94 -144.43
N GLN A 239 -19.43 44.96 -144.61
CA GLN A 239 -20.64 44.87 -145.44
C GLN A 239 -20.29 44.63 -146.92
N GLU A 240 -19.25 45.27 -147.46
CA GLU A 240 -18.75 45.03 -148.82
C GLU A 240 -18.24 43.59 -149.00
N MET A 241 -17.44 43.06 -148.06
CA MET A 241 -16.99 41.67 -148.10
C MET A 241 -18.14 40.67 -147.94
N LYS A 242 -19.15 40.98 -147.11
CA LYS A 242 -20.34 40.14 -146.94
C LYS A 242 -21.21 40.12 -148.21
N ASN A 243 -21.35 41.24 -148.89
CA ASN A 243 -22.10 41.33 -150.14
C ASN A 243 -21.36 40.67 -151.33
N GLN A 244 -20.02 40.71 -151.36
CA GLN A 244 -19.22 39.95 -152.34
C GLN A 244 -19.26 38.43 -152.09
N ALA A 245 -19.32 37.99 -150.82
CA ALA A 245 -19.51 36.58 -150.47
C ALA A 245 -20.93 36.06 -150.78
N ALA A 246 -21.93 36.94 -150.85
CA ALA A 246 -23.31 36.63 -151.26
C ALA A 246 -23.55 36.70 -152.78
N GLN A 247 -22.56 37.08 -153.59
CA GLN A 247 -22.60 37.03 -155.07
C GLN A 247 -21.69 35.94 -155.66
N ALA A 248 -21.09 35.10 -154.81
CA ALA A 248 -20.32 33.92 -155.19
C ALA A 248 -21.05 32.58 -154.88
N GLN A 249 -22.36 32.62 -154.59
CA GLN A 249 -23.29 31.49 -154.54
C GLN A 249 -24.69 31.91 -154.99
#